data_AF-A0A0F4PST8-F1
#
_entry.id   AF-A0A0F4PST8-F1
#
_cell.length_a   1.000
_cell.length_b   1.000
_cell.length_c   1.000
_cell.angle_alpha   90.00
_cell.angle_beta   90.00
_cell.angle_gamma   90.00
#
_symmetry.space_group_name_H-M   'P 1'
#
loop_
_entity.id
_entity.type
_entity.pdbx_description
1 polymer ?
#
loop_
_entity_poly.entity_id
_entity_poly.type
_entity_poly.pdbx_seq_one_letter_code
_entity_poly.pdbx_strand_id
1 'polypeptide(L)' 'MVSRQAATGFSGMGNLKSEALEEASAHCANSGKQVKVLKEIDAEPPYILGNYPRTEIHFQCI' A
#
# COMPACT_ATOMS: atom_id res chain seq x y z
N MET A 1 -0.11 1.65 9.62
CA MET A 1 -0.62 2.08 8.29
C MET A 1 0.59 2.35 7.43
N VAL A 2 0.60 1.82 6.21
CA VAL A 2 1.62 2.10 5.19
C VAL A 2 0.91 2.70 3.98
N SER A 3 1.50 3.71 3.38
CA SER A 3 1.01 4.32 2.15
C SER A 3 2.13 4.43 1.14
N ARG A 4 1.85 4.00 -0.09
CA ARG A 4 2.77 4.08 -1.22
C ARG A 4 2.10 4.81 -2.36
N GLN A 5 2.84 5.69 -3.03
CA GLN A 5 2.38 6.49 -4.15
C GLN A 5 3.42 6.48 -5.27
N ALA A 6 2.97 6.43 -6.52
CA ALA A 6 3.82 6.54 -7.70
C ALA A 6 3.51 7.81 -8.52
N ALA A 7 4.34 8.09 -9.52
CA ALA A 7 4.14 9.20 -10.45
C ALA A 7 2.98 8.94 -11.44
N THR A 8 2.48 10.01 -12.07
CA THR A 8 1.50 9.90 -13.16
C THR A 8 2.09 9.14 -14.35
N GLY A 9 1.27 8.33 -15.03
CA GLY A 9 1.73 7.45 -16.12
C GLY A 9 2.33 6.11 -15.66
N PHE A 10 2.40 5.86 -14.35
CA PHE A 10 2.72 4.55 -13.79
C PHE A 10 1.56 3.57 -14.01
N SER A 11 1.81 2.46 -14.70
CA SER A 11 0.80 1.44 -15.03
C SER A 11 0.73 0.27 -14.04
N GLY A 12 1.53 0.29 -12.97
CA GLY A 12 1.77 -0.87 -12.10
C GLY A 12 1.12 -0.81 -10.73
N MET A 13 -0.18 -0.52 -10.60
CA MET A 13 -0.86 -0.46 -9.28
C MET A 13 -0.70 -1.74 -8.44
N GLY A 14 -0.61 -2.91 -9.07
CA GLY A 14 -0.32 -4.16 -8.37
C GLY A 14 1.06 -4.20 -7.70
N ASN A 15 2.06 -3.53 -8.27
CA ASN A 15 3.40 -3.43 -7.68
C ASN A 15 3.37 -2.52 -6.45
N LEU A 16 2.73 -1.35 -6.55
CA LEU A 16 2.53 -0.42 -5.41
C LEU A 16 1.88 -1.12 -4.22
N LYS A 17 0.87 -1.94 -4.49
CA LYS A 17 0.17 -2.71 -3.48
C LYS A 17 1.05 -3.81 -2.87
N SER A 18 1.79 -4.54 -3.71
CA SER A 18 2.71 -5.58 -3.24
C SER A 18 3.80 -4.98 -2.34
N GLU A 19 4.41 -3.86 -2.74
CA GLU A 19 5.39 -3.13 -1.93
C GLU A 19 4.80 -2.66 -0.59
N ALA A 20 3.58 -2.12 -0.59
CA ALA A 20 2.92 -1.67 0.63
C ALA A 20 2.60 -2.85 1.59
N LEU A 21 2.24 -4.01 1.04
CA LEU A 21 2.00 -5.23 1.81
C LEU A 21 3.31 -5.81 2.37
N GLU A 22 4.37 -5.87 1.56
CA GLU A 22 5.70 -6.32 2.00
C GLU A 22 6.24 -5.47 3.14
N GLU A 23 6.08 -4.15 3.07
CA GLU A 23 6.47 -3.23 4.14
C GLU A 23 5.64 -3.46 5.42
N ALA A 24 4.32 -3.65 5.28
CA ALA A 24 3.45 -3.95 6.41
C ALA A 24 3.83 -5.29 7.07
N SER A 25 4.13 -6.31 6.27
CA SER A 25 4.63 -7.61 6.72
C SER A 25 5.96 -7.48 7.44
N ALA A 26 6.93 -6.76 6.85
CA ALA A 26 8.25 -6.54 7.45
C ALA A 26 8.14 -5.80 8.80
N HIS A 27 7.24 -4.81 8.88
CA HIS A 27 6.99 -4.07 10.13
C HIS A 27 6.52 -4.99 11.26
N CYS A 28 5.55 -5.89 11.01
CA CYS A 28 5.08 -6.82 12.03
C CYS A 28 6.08 -7.94 12.33
N ALA A 29 6.81 -8.42 11.31
CA ALA A 29 7.84 -9.44 11.45
C ALA A 29 8.98 -9.00 12.38
N ASN A 30 9.36 -7.72 12.36
CA ASN A 30 10.35 -7.15 13.29
C ASN A 30 9.95 -7.28 14.76
N SER A 31 8.65 -7.45 15.04
CA SER A 31 8.10 -7.66 16.39
C SER A 31 7.73 -9.12 16.66
N GLY A 32 8.08 -10.06 15.78
CA GLY A 32 7.69 -11.47 15.87
C GLY A 32 6.18 -11.72 15.69
N LYS A 33 5.46 -10.75 15.11
CA LYS A 33 4.01 -10.78 14.92
C LYS A 33 3.63 -11.00 13.47
N GLN A 34 2.41 -11.44 13.24
CA GLN A 34 1.87 -11.59 11.89
C GLN A 34 1.13 -10.33 11.48
N VAL A 35 1.18 -10.01 10.18
CA VAL A 35 0.39 -8.90 9.65
C VAL A 35 -1.05 -9.34 9.45
N LYS A 36 -1.99 -8.55 9.96
CA LYS A 36 -3.42 -8.66 9.65
C LYS A 36 -3.85 -7.38 8.95
N VAL A 37 -4.20 -7.49 7.67
CA VAL A 37 -4.75 -6.38 6.91
C VAL A 37 -6.17 -6.11 7.39
N LEU A 38 -6.45 -4.86 7.74
CA LEU A 38 -7.75 -4.38 8.21
C LEU A 38 -8.52 -3.69 7.07
N LYS A 39 -7.82 -2.90 6.25
CA LYS A 39 -8.41 -2.14 5.16
C LYS A 39 -7.36 -1.82 4.11
N GLU A 40 -7.79 -1.84 2.86
CA GLU A 40 -6.99 -1.43 1.71
C GLU A 40 -7.74 -0.28 1.03
N ILE A 41 -7.03 0.80 0.73
CA ILE A 41 -7.58 1.98 0.06
C ILE A 41 -6.70 2.29 -1.13
N ASP A 42 -7.23 2.06 -2.32
CA ASP A 42 -6.54 2.32 -3.58
C ASP A 42 -7.11 3.59 -4.22
N ALA A 43 -6.24 4.40 -4.81
CA ALA A 43 -6.67 5.53 -5.61
C ALA A 43 -7.26 5.03 -6.93
N GLU A 44 -8.46 5.51 -7.27
CA GLU A 44 -9.16 5.13 -8.48
C GLU A 44 -8.73 6.02 -9.67
N PRO A 45 -8.58 5.44 -10.88
CA PRO A 45 -8.29 6.22 -12.08
C PRO A 45 -9.48 7.13 -12.47
N PRO A 46 -9.25 8.22 -13.24
CA PRO A 46 -8.02 8.56 -13.96
C PRO A 46 -6.97 9.29 -13.10
N TYR A 47 -5.70 8.87 -13.19
CA TYR A 47 -4.56 9.46 -12.48
C TYR A 47 -4.03 10.73 -13.18
N ILE A 48 -4.89 11.75 -13.23
CA ILE A 48 -4.62 13.04 -13.87
C ILE A 48 -4.88 14.18 -12.87
N LEU A 49 -4.37 15.38 -13.17
CA LEU A 49 -4.68 16.60 -12.42
C LEU A 49 -4.43 16.51 -10.90
N GLY A 50 -3.34 15.87 -10.49
CA GLY A 50 -2.98 15.72 -9.08
C GLY A 50 -3.58 14.49 -8.38
N ASN A 51 -4.37 13.67 -9.08
CA ASN A 51 -4.66 12.30 -8.67
C ASN A 51 -3.50 11.39 -9.08
N TYR A 52 -2.81 10.82 -8.09
CA TYR A 52 -1.64 9.96 -8.30
C TYR A 52 -1.99 8.51 -7.95
N PRO A 53 -1.43 7.52 -8.67
CA PRO A 53 -1.54 6.12 -8.29
C PRO A 53 -1.05 5.93 -6.84
N ARG A 54 -1.92 5.48 -5.94
CA ARG A 54 -1.65 5.36 -4.50
C ARG A 54 -2.38 4.16 -3.92
N THR A 55 -1.72 3.45 -3.01
CA THR A 55 -2.31 2.40 -2.17
C THR A 55 -2.02 2.72 -0.71
N GLU A 56 -3.02 2.55 0.14
CA GLU A 56 -2.90 2.58 1.59
C GLU A 56 -3.35 1.25 2.19
N ILE A 57 -2.48 0.69 3.03
CA ILE A 57 -2.75 -0.53 3.78
C ILE A 57 -2.85 -0.17 5.26
N HIS A 58 -4.05 -0.32 5.80
CA HIS A 58 -4.28 -0.33 7.25
C HIS A 58 -4.12 -1.76 7.73
N PHE A 59 -3.20 -1.96 8.67
CA PHE A 59 -2.90 -3.27 9.21
C PHE A 59 -2.70 -3.19 10.72
N GLN A 60 -2.81 -4.35 11.35
CA GLN A 60 -2.47 -4.57 12.74
C GLN A 60 -1.49 -5.73 12.83
N CYS A 61 -0.54 -5.64 13.75
CA CYS A 61 0.33 -6.74 14.09
C CYS A 61 -0.31 -7.57 15.20
N ILE A 62 -0.61 -8.83 14.92
CA ILE A 62 -1.23 -9.78 15.84
C ILE A 62 -0.24 -10.84 16.29
#